data_AF-A0A9N8ZD91-F1
#
_entry.id   AF-A0A9N8ZD91-F1
#
_cell.length_a   1.000
_cell.length_b   1.000
_cell.length_c   1.000
_cell.angle_alpha   90.00
_cell.angle_beta   90.00
_cell.angle_gamma   90.00
#
_symmetry.space_group_name_H-M   'P 1'
#
loop_
_entity.id
_entity.type
_entity.pdbx_description
1 polymer ?
#
loop_
_entity_poly.entity_id
_entity_poly.type
_entity_poly.pdbx_seq_one_letter_code
_entity_poly.pdbx_strand_id
1 'polypeptide(L)'
;MRSGFLDVLKRLKKKTKMYFSKKEEKAWQIKKFAIPRIIPRISNSWKKWTCSALQFAELDNQVKFTASNIHIIATAQKLPDQLEFRNPHPLLIGSGSIWDFQASNALRGKLKEAIHDQYKFWKVEQREKTKIPEYFILAGAGEVMPTYKIALKDALVFNLSFENGTKLIRGEEDISSNAIGNRMLFQLLKQTNETWNDFKNRYDVTPEDVLRKIAKHRTQEVKDLNVIIILDDCISSLGILSLFGPFVVVCCTVTISMHIHDFLASSAQKRIFLPVTSLQPPKINNIPVFNDSPIMDMLIDDMGGHGRALEALGEAFEDKDLSKINFIDLINNVRLNLTYNYSGWLAKTAYLRPILRIILAHISVNKNQTILGLDGEKIKIDDVIQFGLVRFESFDPDRVVGYLSCPYIWLWIMAHAYHENINDPLLRNWDFAYYNEVLNEAGDPNIPPGCQYWQHFEYLVAQFRSLKSNIYDYDQRVDLSVIHNGATHNFSQVSISNRQLTLSKSVERVSTKSEDYRNQDTTILCTSIQIIERTSISQKNFEEEYIKATSSGDIFIFYTSAFSQQLELQPMSAKRNWKEYFSPFAGRCYNYAMGPPDINKATFTQLTGIEGIAKKTC
;
A
#
# COMPACT_ATOMS: atom_id res chain seq x y z
N MET A 1 -46.77 25.89 -21.85
CA MET A 1 -46.18 25.14 -20.71
C MET A 1 -46.13 25.88 -19.36
N ARG A 2 -46.50 27.17 -19.23
CA ARG A 2 -46.51 27.89 -17.94
C ARG A 2 -47.87 27.99 -17.23
N SER A 3 -49.00 27.72 -17.89
CA SER A 3 -50.34 27.79 -17.27
C SER A 3 -50.77 26.49 -16.57
N GLY A 4 -50.38 25.31 -17.07
CA GLY A 4 -50.80 24.03 -16.51
C GLY A 4 -50.22 23.70 -15.12
N PHE A 5 -49.02 24.17 -14.81
CA PHE A 5 -48.34 23.85 -13.54
C PHE A 5 -48.99 24.55 -12.32
N LEU A 6 -49.54 25.75 -12.51
CA LEU A 6 -50.24 26.48 -11.45
C LEU A 6 -51.58 25.82 -11.08
N ASP A 7 -52.27 25.20 -12.03
CA ASP A 7 -53.54 24.52 -11.78
C ASP A 7 -53.36 23.18 -11.08
N VAL A 8 -52.27 22.46 -11.35
CA VAL A 8 -51.90 21.25 -10.60
C VAL A 8 -51.57 21.58 -9.14
N LEU A 9 -50.82 22.66 -8.90
CA LEU A 9 -50.49 23.13 -7.55
C LEU A 9 -51.71 23.61 -6.76
N LYS A 10 -52.67 24.30 -7.39
CA LYS A 10 -53.94 24.69 -6.75
C LYS A 10 -54.81 23.48 -6.39
N ARG A 11 -54.84 22.44 -7.23
CA ARG A 11 -55.58 21.19 -6.94
C ARG A 11 -54.93 20.38 -5.81
N LEU A 12 -53.61 20.37 -5.71
CA LEU A 12 -52.87 19.75 -4.60
C LEU A 12 -53.11 20.50 -3.28
N LYS A 13 -53.05 21.84 -3.28
CA LYS A 13 -53.28 22.67 -2.08
C LYS A 13 -54.70 22.48 -1.49
N LYS A 14 -55.70 22.22 -2.34
CA LYS A 14 -57.09 21.95 -1.92
C LYS A 14 -57.30 20.52 -1.40
N LYS A 15 -56.45 19.56 -1.78
CA LYS A 15 -56.57 18.14 -1.38
C LYS A 15 -55.76 17.76 -0.13
N THR A 16 -54.68 18.46 0.21
CA THR A 16 -53.74 18.02 1.28
C THR A 16 -53.78 18.82 2.58
N LYS A 17 -54.58 19.89 2.73
CA LYS A 17 -54.64 20.73 3.97
C LYS A 17 -53.25 21.07 4.56
N MET A 18 -52.21 21.26 3.74
CA MET A 18 -50.90 21.71 4.22
C MET A 18 -50.84 23.24 4.33
N TYR A 19 -50.56 23.76 5.52
CA TYR A 19 -50.25 25.16 5.78
C TYR A 19 -48.73 25.34 5.84
N PHE A 20 -48.17 26.18 4.97
CA PHE A 20 -46.78 26.65 5.09
C PHE A 20 -46.71 27.91 5.96
N SER A 21 -45.60 28.10 6.67
CA SER A 21 -45.37 29.31 7.46
C SER A 21 -45.04 30.50 6.55
N LYS A 22 -45.43 31.72 6.93
CA LYS A 22 -45.14 32.97 6.17
C LYS A 22 -43.64 33.21 5.90
N LYS A 23 -42.75 32.53 6.64
CA LYS A 23 -41.30 32.63 6.49
C LYS A 23 -40.80 31.85 5.26
N GLU A 24 -41.47 30.75 4.91
CA GLU A 24 -41.12 29.89 3.77
C GLU A 24 -41.60 30.49 2.44
N GLU A 25 -42.75 31.18 2.43
CA GLU A 25 -43.22 31.93 1.25
C GLU A 25 -42.29 33.10 0.89
N LYS A 26 -41.66 33.76 1.89
CA LYS A 26 -40.69 34.84 1.66
C LYS A 26 -39.36 34.34 1.10
N ALA A 27 -38.85 33.19 1.55
CA ALA A 27 -37.63 32.59 1.01
C ALA A 27 -37.76 32.20 -0.47
N TRP A 28 -38.98 31.87 -0.92
CA TRP A 28 -39.26 31.52 -2.31
C TRP A 28 -39.39 32.71 -3.24
N GLN A 29 -39.93 33.85 -2.77
CA GLN A 29 -40.01 35.09 -3.53
C GLN A 29 -38.64 35.71 -3.82
N ILE A 30 -37.69 35.59 -2.88
CA ILE A 30 -36.35 36.21 -2.99
C ILE A 30 -35.48 35.52 -4.07
N LYS A 31 -35.68 34.22 -4.36
CA LYS A 31 -34.96 33.51 -5.42
C LYS A 31 -35.47 33.78 -6.85
N LYS A 32 -36.48 34.64 -7.02
CA LYS A 32 -37.11 34.93 -8.32
C LYS A 32 -36.37 36.01 -9.13
N PHE A 33 -35.41 36.72 -8.54
CA PHE A 33 -34.70 37.85 -9.17
C PHE A 33 -33.18 37.77 -8.97
N ALA A 34 -32.50 36.83 -9.65
CA ALA A 34 -31.06 36.95 -9.98
C ALA A 34 -30.57 35.76 -10.83
N ILE A 35 -30.74 35.83 -12.16
CA ILE A 35 -29.93 35.08 -13.15
C ILE A 35 -29.77 36.04 -14.35
N PRO A 36 -28.54 36.38 -14.82
CA PRO A 36 -27.95 35.54 -15.87
C PRO A 36 -26.40 35.49 -15.97
N ARG A 37 -25.84 34.28 -16.14
CA ARG A 37 -25.10 33.79 -17.34
C ARG A 37 -24.24 32.56 -16.99
N ILE A 38 -24.07 31.68 -17.98
CA ILE A 38 -23.21 30.47 -18.07
C ILE A 38 -23.91 29.13 -17.74
N ILE A 39 -24.52 28.51 -18.77
CA ILE A 39 -24.75 27.05 -18.93
C ILE A 39 -24.48 26.75 -20.42
N PRO A 40 -23.58 25.80 -20.75
CA PRO A 40 -24.04 24.44 -21.03
C PRO A 40 -23.11 23.32 -20.54
N ARG A 41 -23.51 22.60 -19.48
CA ARG A 41 -23.12 21.19 -19.24
C ARG A 41 -24.03 20.42 -18.25
N ILE A 42 -25.32 20.72 -18.22
CA ILE A 42 -26.33 19.89 -17.55
C ILE A 42 -27.50 19.66 -18.52
N SER A 43 -27.35 18.75 -19.48
CA SER A 43 -28.47 18.36 -20.36
C SER A 43 -28.72 16.85 -20.47
N ASN A 44 -27.87 15.99 -19.89
CA ASN A 44 -28.06 14.53 -19.97
C ASN A 44 -28.63 13.89 -18.70
N SER A 45 -28.41 14.45 -17.51
CA SER A 45 -28.96 13.87 -16.26
C SER A 45 -30.43 14.21 -16.00
N TRP A 46 -30.91 15.37 -16.50
CA TRP A 46 -32.30 15.80 -16.29
C TRP A 46 -33.30 15.02 -17.15
N LYS A 47 -32.91 14.58 -18.36
CA LYS A 47 -33.77 13.71 -19.20
C LYS A 47 -33.97 12.32 -18.60
N LYS A 48 -32.98 11.77 -17.88
CA LYS A 48 -33.09 10.46 -17.21
C LYS A 48 -34.05 10.50 -16.01
N TRP A 49 -34.07 11.58 -15.24
CA TRP A 49 -34.97 11.71 -14.08
C TRP A 49 -36.45 11.92 -14.46
N THR A 50 -36.73 12.68 -15.53
CA THR A 50 -38.11 12.92 -15.97
C THR A 50 -38.78 11.69 -16.60
N CYS A 51 -38.01 10.78 -17.21
CA CYS A 51 -38.56 9.53 -17.74
C CYS A 51 -38.89 8.51 -16.64
N SER A 52 -38.08 8.41 -15.59
CA SER A 52 -38.35 7.51 -14.46
C SER A 52 -39.51 7.98 -13.57
N ALA A 53 -39.70 9.29 -13.40
CA ALA A 53 -40.81 9.84 -12.60
C ALA A 53 -42.18 9.73 -13.29
N LEU A 54 -42.23 9.69 -14.63
CA LEU A 54 -43.47 9.46 -15.39
C LEU A 54 -43.85 7.97 -15.44
N GLN A 55 -42.87 7.06 -15.42
CA GLN A 55 -43.12 5.60 -15.35
C GLN A 55 -43.62 5.14 -13.96
N PHE A 56 -43.31 5.86 -12.88
CA PHE A 56 -43.83 5.57 -11.54
C PHE A 56 -45.24 6.13 -11.26
N ALA A 57 -45.77 7.00 -12.13
CA ALA A 57 -47.07 7.64 -11.93
C ALA A 57 -48.27 6.87 -12.53
N GLU A 58 -48.04 5.76 -13.24
CA GLU A 58 -49.09 4.93 -13.84
C GLU A 58 -49.24 3.54 -13.21
N LEU A 59 -48.49 3.23 -12.14
CA LEU A 59 -48.56 1.97 -11.39
C LEU A 59 -48.57 2.26 -9.88
N ASP A 60 -49.71 2.72 -9.34
CA ASP A 60 -50.32 2.18 -8.10
C ASP A 60 -51.56 2.98 -7.67
N ASN A 61 -52.73 2.53 -8.12
CA ASN A 61 -53.96 2.68 -7.36
C ASN A 61 -54.05 1.44 -6.45
N GLN A 62 -53.38 1.44 -5.30
CA GLN A 62 -53.73 0.67 -4.07
C GLN A 62 -52.54 0.53 -3.09
N VAL A 63 -52.09 1.63 -2.48
CA VAL A 63 -51.27 1.54 -1.26
C VAL A 63 -51.94 2.30 -0.13
N LYS A 64 -52.50 1.55 0.83
CA LYS A 64 -52.87 2.06 2.15
C LYS A 64 -51.57 2.42 2.88
N PHE A 65 -51.38 3.71 3.17
CA PHE A 65 -50.32 4.15 4.07
C PHE A 65 -50.62 3.62 5.48
N THR A 66 -49.88 2.61 5.94
CA THR A 66 -49.76 2.27 7.35
C THR A 66 -48.82 3.25 8.04
N ALA A 67 -49.13 3.60 9.28
CA ALA A 67 -48.45 4.61 10.10
C ALA A 67 -47.05 4.19 10.59
N SER A 68 -46.24 3.56 9.74
CA SER A 68 -44.87 3.11 10.07
C SER A 68 -43.75 3.89 9.38
N ASN A 69 -44.07 4.92 8.58
CA ASN A 69 -43.07 5.77 7.90
C ASN A 69 -43.00 7.20 8.49
N ILE A 70 -43.07 7.35 9.81
CA ILE A 70 -42.63 8.58 10.46
C ILE A 70 -41.12 8.41 10.72
N HIS A 71 -40.30 8.92 9.81
CA HIS A 71 -38.91 9.23 10.15
C HIS A 71 -38.96 10.29 11.26
N ILE A 72 -38.71 9.88 12.49
CA ILE A 72 -38.44 10.80 13.59
C ILE A 72 -37.17 11.55 13.19
N ILE A 73 -37.32 12.83 12.85
CA ILE A 73 -36.18 13.75 12.75
C ILE A 73 -35.68 13.91 14.18
N ALA A 74 -34.69 13.09 14.57
CA ALA A 74 -33.99 13.29 15.82
C ALA A 74 -33.38 14.69 15.79
N THR A 75 -33.84 15.56 16.69
CA THR A 75 -33.28 16.91 16.82
C THR A 75 -31.92 16.77 17.50
N ALA A 76 -30.87 17.32 16.88
CA ALA A 76 -29.52 17.30 17.43
C ALA A 76 -29.54 17.85 18.86
N GLN A 77 -28.84 17.18 19.76
CA GLN A 77 -28.72 17.59 21.15
C GLN A 77 -27.90 18.89 21.26
N LYS A 78 -28.21 19.70 22.27
CA LYS A 78 -27.44 20.89 22.57
C LYS A 78 -26.07 20.49 23.12
N LEU A 79 -25.01 21.09 22.57
CA LEU A 79 -23.65 20.87 23.05
C LEU A 79 -23.48 21.36 24.51
N PRO A 80 -22.79 20.60 25.38
CA PRO A 80 -22.47 21.05 26.74
C PRO A 80 -21.74 22.40 26.77
N ASP A 81 -21.91 23.15 27.85
CA ASP A 81 -21.35 24.51 27.97
C ASP A 81 -19.85 24.57 28.25
N GLN A 82 -19.27 23.45 28.69
CA GLN A 82 -17.85 23.21 28.88
C GLN A 82 -17.56 21.77 28.48
N LEU A 83 -16.36 21.52 27.95
CA LEU A 83 -15.90 20.17 27.62
C LEU A 83 -14.56 19.93 28.30
N GLU A 84 -14.50 18.90 29.15
CA GLU A 84 -13.25 18.40 29.69
C GLU A 84 -12.50 17.64 28.58
N PHE A 85 -11.21 17.93 28.42
CA PHE A 85 -10.39 17.22 27.44
C PHE A 85 -10.07 15.81 27.94
N ARG A 86 -10.24 14.83 27.06
CA ARG A 86 -9.83 13.44 27.30
C ARG A 86 -8.82 13.02 26.25
N ASN A 87 -7.77 12.35 26.72
CA ASN A 87 -6.76 11.80 25.83
C ASN A 87 -7.39 10.84 24.81
N PRO A 88 -6.89 10.84 23.57
CA PRO A 88 -7.41 9.97 22.54
C PRO A 88 -7.19 8.50 22.87
N HIS A 89 -8.04 7.65 22.32
CA HIS A 89 -7.69 6.24 22.15
C HIS A 89 -6.68 6.11 21.01
N PRO A 90 -5.85 5.04 20.98
CA PRO A 90 -5.01 4.74 19.83
C PRO A 90 -5.82 4.76 18.53
N LEU A 91 -5.27 5.38 17.47
CA LEU A 91 -5.87 5.34 16.12
C LEU A 91 -5.88 3.93 15.55
N LEU A 92 -4.83 3.18 15.86
CA LEU A 92 -4.71 1.78 15.55
C LEU A 92 -5.67 1.01 16.46
N ILE A 93 -6.62 0.31 15.85
CA ILE A 93 -7.53 -0.61 16.53
C ILE A 93 -7.07 -2.06 16.33
N GLY A 94 -6.08 -2.30 15.44
CA GLY A 94 -5.51 -3.62 15.18
C GLY A 94 -4.46 -4.06 16.21
N SER A 95 -3.93 -5.27 16.01
CA SER A 95 -2.89 -5.88 16.85
C SER A 95 -1.63 -5.00 17.00
N GLY A 96 -1.34 -4.14 16.02
CA GLY A 96 -0.20 -3.22 16.05
C GLY A 96 -0.33 -2.04 17.01
N SER A 97 -1.52 -1.81 17.58
CA SER A 97 -1.79 -0.71 18.50
C SER A 97 -0.97 -0.73 19.79
N ILE A 98 -0.49 -1.90 20.20
CA ILE A 98 0.30 -2.12 21.42
C ILE A 98 1.80 -2.30 21.16
N TRP A 99 2.24 -2.21 19.91
CA TRP A 99 3.65 -2.39 19.56
C TRP A 99 4.50 -1.20 19.97
N ASP A 100 5.75 -1.49 20.31
CA ASP A 100 6.78 -0.51 20.62
C ASP A 100 7.00 0.41 19.41
N PHE A 101 7.03 1.71 19.68
CA PHE A 101 7.24 2.69 18.64
C PHE A 101 8.66 2.65 18.07
N GLN A 102 8.74 2.68 16.73
CA GLN A 102 9.99 2.74 15.99
C GLN A 102 10.16 4.10 15.31
N ALA A 103 11.01 4.94 15.89
CA ALA A 103 11.18 6.29 15.39
C ALA A 103 12.27 6.40 14.32
N SER A 104 11.92 6.97 13.17
CA SER A 104 12.91 7.36 12.16
C SER A 104 13.59 8.69 12.52
N ASN A 105 14.92 8.73 12.44
CA ASN A 105 15.69 9.97 12.57
C ASN A 105 15.37 10.95 11.43
N ALA A 106 15.16 10.45 10.21
CA ALA A 106 14.77 11.27 9.06
C ALA A 106 13.39 11.91 9.27
N LEU A 107 12.43 11.13 9.79
CA LEU A 107 11.11 11.62 10.17
C LEU A 107 11.21 12.74 11.22
N ARG A 108 11.97 12.49 12.30
CA ARG A 108 12.17 13.47 13.38
C ARG A 108 12.81 14.76 12.87
N GLY A 109 13.83 14.67 12.03
CA GLY A 109 14.51 15.82 11.45
C GLY A 109 13.56 16.69 10.63
N LYS A 110 12.89 16.09 9.65
CA LYS A 110 11.97 16.80 8.74
C LYS A 110 10.77 17.40 9.48
N LEU A 111 10.19 16.65 10.42
CA LEU A 111 9.06 17.12 11.21
C LEU A 111 9.44 18.28 12.12
N LYS A 112 10.60 18.21 12.79
CA LYS A 112 11.10 19.26 13.68
C LYS A 112 11.31 20.58 12.94
N GLU A 113 11.99 20.54 11.79
CA GLU A 113 12.26 21.72 10.97
C GLU A 113 10.95 22.38 10.51
N ALA A 114 10.05 21.57 9.98
CA ALA A 114 8.77 22.03 9.46
C ALA A 114 7.85 22.64 10.52
N ILE A 115 7.71 21.99 11.69
CA ILE A 115 6.91 22.51 12.80
C ILE A 115 7.51 23.80 13.34
N HIS A 116 8.85 23.89 13.43
CA HIS A 116 9.53 25.09 13.88
C HIS A 116 9.24 26.29 12.96
N ASP A 117 9.28 26.09 11.64
CA ASP A 117 8.93 27.15 10.69
C ASP A 117 7.45 27.52 10.73
N GLN A 118 6.56 26.53 10.83
CA GLN A 118 5.14 26.79 11.05
C GLN A 118 4.91 27.62 12.31
N TYR A 119 5.59 27.30 13.42
CA TYR A 119 5.49 28.03 14.68
C TYR A 119 5.99 29.47 14.55
N LYS A 120 7.07 29.73 13.81
CA LYS A 120 7.54 31.10 13.54
C LYS A 120 6.47 31.93 12.83
N PHE A 121 5.87 31.39 11.76
CA PHE A 121 4.78 32.06 11.05
C PHE A 121 3.56 32.25 11.93
N TRP A 122 3.24 31.24 12.75
CA TRP A 122 2.15 31.31 13.70
C TRP A 122 2.36 32.46 14.72
N LYS A 123 3.57 32.58 15.27
CA LYS A 123 3.89 33.61 16.28
C LYS A 123 3.76 35.05 15.76
N VAL A 124 3.96 35.27 14.46
CA VAL A 124 3.83 36.60 13.82
C VAL A 124 2.48 36.80 13.12
N GLU A 125 1.45 36.04 13.51
CA GLU A 125 0.09 36.14 12.97
C GLU A 125 -0.06 35.87 11.45
N GLN A 126 0.94 35.25 10.82
CA GLN A 126 0.87 34.82 9.42
C GLN A 126 0.13 33.49 9.32
N ARG A 127 -1.11 33.54 8.80
CA ARG A 127 -2.04 32.41 8.74
C ARG A 127 -2.43 31.99 7.31
N GLU A 128 -1.66 32.37 6.31
CA GLU A 128 -1.94 31.95 4.94
C GLU A 128 -1.76 30.43 4.77
N LYS A 129 -2.55 29.82 3.87
CA LYS A 129 -2.52 28.37 3.58
C LYS A 129 -1.12 27.83 3.21
N THR A 130 -0.28 28.68 2.62
CA THR A 130 1.11 28.36 2.24
C THR A 130 2.07 28.30 3.45
N LYS A 131 1.65 28.81 4.61
CA LYS A 131 2.44 28.88 5.86
C LYS A 131 1.95 27.91 6.93
N ILE A 132 0.79 27.31 6.74
CA ILE A 132 0.22 26.27 7.59
C ILE A 132 0.37 24.95 6.82
N PRO A 133 1.42 24.15 7.03
CA PRO A 133 1.55 22.89 6.31
C PRO A 133 0.54 21.84 6.80
N GLU A 134 0.06 21.02 5.86
CA GLU A 134 -0.50 19.70 6.16
C GLU A 134 0.61 18.65 6.05
N TYR A 135 0.74 17.80 7.07
CA TYR A 135 1.77 16.78 7.15
C TYR A 135 1.20 15.45 6.69
N PHE A 136 1.86 14.78 5.75
CA PHE A 136 1.37 13.54 5.15
C PHE A 136 2.32 12.38 5.45
N ILE A 137 1.79 11.29 5.99
CA ILE A 137 2.45 10.00 6.13
C ILE A 137 1.78 9.06 5.12
N LEU A 138 2.49 8.78 4.04
CA LEU A 138 1.97 7.96 2.94
C LEU A 138 2.59 6.58 3.15
N ALA A 139 1.84 5.68 3.80
CA ALA A 139 2.13 4.24 3.95
C ALA A 139 0.97 3.47 4.62
N GLY A 140 -0.24 4.04 4.60
CA GLY A 140 -1.38 3.56 5.38
C GLY A 140 -1.20 3.75 6.90
N ALA A 141 -2.31 3.69 7.62
CA ALA A 141 -2.36 4.01 9.05
C ALA A 141 -1.63 3.04 9.99
N GLY A 142 -0.88 2.06 9.46
CA GLY A 142 -0.09 1.07 10.23
C GLY A 142 1.28 1.55 10.70
N GLU A 143 1.78 2.67 10.16
CA GLU A 143 2.97 3.29 10.71
C GLU A 143 2.59 4.18 11.88
N VAL A 144 2.77 3.61 13.06
CA VAL A 144 2.61 4.23 14.38
C VAL A 144 3.21 5.63 14.35
N MET A 145 2.40 6.67 14.15
CA MET A 145 2.77 8.01 14.58
C MET A 145 2.46 8.05 16.07
N PRO A 146 3.45 8.07 16.97
CA PRO A 146 3.17 8.35 18.35
C PRO A 146 2.86 9.82 18.41
N THR A 147 1.67 10.08 18.89
CA THR A 147 1.31 11.27 19.65
C THR A 147 2.42 11.73 20.62
N TYR A 148 3.33 10.84 21.05
CA TYR A 148 4.49 11.15 21.88
C TYR A 148 5.78 11.39 21.09
N LYS A 149 5.97 12.64 20.62
CA LYS A 149 7.28 13.37 20.54
C LYS A 149 7.20 14.70 19.82
N ILE A 150 6.04 15.07 19.26
CA ILE A 150 5.72 16.49 19.11
C ILE A 150 5.42 17.01 20.52
N ALA A 151 6.46 17.22 21.32
CA ALA A 151 6.34 17.75 22.68
C ALA A 151 5.99 19.24 22.61
N LEU A 152 4.77 19.54 22.17
CA LEU A 152 4.14 20.83 22.39
C LEU A 152 3.56 20.79 23.80
N LYS A 153 4.00 21.74 24.62
CA LYS A 153 3.52 21.85 26.00
C LYS A 153 1.98 21.99 26.01
N ASP A 154 1.32 21.15 26.82
CA ASP A 154 -0.13 21.14 27.06
C ASP A 154 -1.04 20.94 25.83
N ALA A 155 -0.52 20.29 24.77
CA ALA A 155 -1.25 20.07 23.52
C ALA A 155 -2.48 19.17 23.66
N LEU A 156 -3.58 19.59 23.03
CA LEU A 156 -4.80 18.82 22.83
C LEU A 156 -4.63 17.90 21.63
N VAL A 157 -4.63 16.59 21.86
CA VAL A 157 -4.45 15.60 20.79
C VAL A 157 -5.79 14.98 20.41
N PHE A 158 -6.15 15.05 19.13
CA PHE A 158 -7.33 14.42 18.56
C PHE A 158 -6.94 13.36 17.53
N ASN A 159 -7.36 12.14 17.78
CA ASN A 159 -7.16 11.00 16.90
C ASN A 159 -8.48 10.71 16.20
N LEU A 160 -8.60 11.14 14.95
CA LEU A 160 -9.85 11.07 14.19
C LEU A 160 -9.74 10.02 13.10
N SER A 161 -10.50 8.95 13.26
CA SER A 161 -10.61 7.89 12.28
C SER A 161 -11.75 8.16 11.28
N PHE A 162 -11.52 7.86 10.01
CA PHE A 162 -12.45 7.89 8.88
C PHE A 162 -12.44 6.57 8.11
N GLU A 163 -11.58 5.61 8.49
CA GLU A 163 -11.60 4.23 8.00
C GLU A 163 -12.01 3.25 9.10
N ASN A 164 -11.40 3.34 10.29
CA ASN A 164 -11.51 2.35 11.36
C ASN A 164 -12.60 2.69 12.38
N GLY A 165 -13.75 2.01 12.33
CA GLY A 165 -14.83 2.15 13.31
C GLY A 165 -15.69 3.42 13.21
N THR A 166 -15.22 4.44 12.50
CA THR A 166 -15.91 5.73 12.27
C THR A 166 -15.91 6.10 10.78
N LYS A 167 -16.13 5.11 9.91
CA LYS A 167 -16.02 5.24 8.45
C LYS A 167 -16.88 6.39 7.91
N LEU A 168 -16.33 7.19 7.00
CA LEU A 168 -17.09 8.26 6.34
C LEU A 168 -18.22 7.69 5.48
N ILE A 169 -19.45 8.13 5.72
CA ILE A 169 -20.63 7.72 4.92
C ILE A 169 -20.97 8.82 3.91
N ARG A 170 -20.61 8.60 2.63
CA ARG A 170 -20.89 9.53 1.54
C ARG A 170 -22.40 9.69 1.35
N GLY A 171 -22.89 10.94 1.33
CA GLY A 171 -24.31 11.27 1.20
C GLY A 171 -25.05 11.43 2.54
N GLU A 172 -24.42 11.06 3.66
CA GLU A 172 -24.89 11.40 5.02
C GLU A 172 -24.02 12.50 5.64
N GLU A 173 -22.70 12.42 5.46
CA GLU A 173 -21.72 13.36 6.02
C GLU A 173 -21.20 14.33 4.94
N ASP A 174 -22.09 15.16 4.39
CA ASP A 174 -21.75 16.05 3.27
C ASP A 174 -20.91 17.27 3.66
N ILE A 175 -20.85 17.60 4.96
CA ILE A 175 -20.08 18.73 5.50
C ILE A 175 -18.87 18.21 6.27
N SER A 176 -17.68 18.29 5.66
CA SER A 176 -16.44 17.78 6.23
C SER A 176 -16.12 18.36 7.61
N SER A 177 -16.39 19.65 7.83
CA SER A 177 -16.18 20.30 9.14
C SER A 177 -16.99 19.59 10.25
N ASN A 178 -18.25 19.29 9.97
CA ASN A 178 -19.15 18.68 10.96
C ASN A 178 -18.76 17.21 11.23
N ALA A 179 -18.34 16.49 10.18
CA ALA A 179 -17.80 15.15 10.30
C ALA A 179 -16.58 15.10 11.26
N ILE A 180 -15.70 16.10 11.18
CA ILE A 180 -14.53 16.23 12.06
C ILE A 180 -14.96 16.63 13.48
N GLY A 181 -15.79 17.67 13.63
CA GLY A 181 -16.23 18.14 14.95
C GLY A 181 -16.96 17.07 15.74
N ASN A 182 -17.82 16.29 15.09
CA ASN A 182 -18.52 15.16 15.72
C ASN A 182 -17.56 14.05 16.15
N ARG A 183 -16.49 13.76 15.39
CA ARG A 183 -15.46 12.78 15.79
C ARG A 183 -14.61 13.28 16.96
N MET A 184 -14.29 14.59 17.00
CA MET A 184 -13.65 15.20 18.18
C MET A 184 -14.54 15.05 19.41
N LEU A 185 -15.86 15.26 19.29
CA LEU A 185 -16.78 15.01 20.41
C LEU A 185 -16.87 13.55 20.79
N PHE A 186 -16.88 12.64 19.82
CA PHE A 186 -16.91 11.21 20.10
C PHE A 186 -15.72 10.80 20.96
N GLN A 187 -14.52 11.34 20.68
CA GLN A 187 -13.36 11.13 21.55
C GLN A 187 -13.61 11.60 23.00
N LEU A 188 -14.25 12.76 23.18
CA LEU A 188 -14.42 13.39 24.49
C LEU A 188 -15.60 12.82 25.29
N LEU A 189 -16.69 12.48 24.62
CA LEU A 189 -17.99 12.22 25.23
C LEU A 189 -18.46 10.78 25.11
N LYS A 190 -17.79 9.92 24.32
CA LYS A 190 -18.26 8.53 24.16
C LYS A 190 -18.38 7.84 25.51
N GLN A 191 -19.45 7.08 25.65
CA GLN A 191 -19.65 6.20 26.79
C GLN A 191 -18.95 4.86 26.57
N THR A 192 -18.75 4.09 27.64
CA THR A 192 -18.20 2.74 27.55
C THR A 192 -19.09 1.89 26.63
N ASN A 193 -18.48 1.20 25.66
CA ASN A 193 -19.14 0.36 24.64
C ASN A 193 -20.04 1.11 23.63
N GLU A 194 -20.04 2.44 23.61
CA GLU A 194 -20.79 3.21 22.62
C GLU A 194 -20.12 3.18 21.24
N THR A 195 -20.90 2.88 20.20
CA THR A 195 -20.39 2.84 18.82
C THR A 195 -20.54 4.19 18.12
N TRP A 196 -19.80 4.40 17.03
CA TRP A 196 -19.95 5.60 16.22
C TRP A 196 -21.37 5.79 15.67
N ASN A 197 -22.03 4.69 15.29
CA ASN A 197 -23.39 4.76 14.74
C ASN A 197 -24.41 5.28 15.76
N ASP A 198 -24.20 5.01 17.04
CA ASP A 198 -25.04 5.51 18.13
C ASP A 198 -24.81 7.00 18.42
N PHE A 199 -23.63 7.51 18.06
CA PHE A 199 -23.17 8.85 18.40
C PHE A 199 -23.28 9.86 17.24
N LYS A 200 -23.04 9.43 15.99
CA LYS A 200 -22.78 10.33 14.84
C LYS A 200 -23.84 11.41 14.60
N ASN A 201 -25.10 11.12 14.93
CA ASN A 201 -26.24 12.02 14.72
C ASN A 201 -26.67 12.77 15.99
N ARG A 202 -25.93 12.62 17.10
CA ARG A 202 -26.28 13.22 18.39
C ARG A 202 -26.03 14.72 18.40
N TYR A 203 -25.01 15.17 17.67
CA TYR A 203 -24.58 16.56 17.60
C TYR A 203 -24.37 16.98 16.15
N ASP A 204 -24.42 18.28 15.91
CA ASP A 204 -24.08 18.90 14.64
C ASP A 204 -23.12 20.05 14.93
N VAL A 205 -21.83 19.74 15.06
CA VAL A 205 -20.83 20.70 15.55
C VAL A 205 -19.59 20.75 14.68
N THR A 206 -18.95 21.92 14.67
CA THR A 206 -17.65 22.11 14.03
C THR A 206 -16.50 21.90 15.03
N PRO A 207 -15.26 21.70 14.58
CA PRO A 207 -14.11 21.61 15.49
C PRO A 207 -13.91 22.90 16.31
N GLU A 208 -14.26 24.06 15.75
CA GLU A 208 -14.21 25.34 16.45
C GLU A 208 -15.13 25.36 17.67
N ASP A 209 -16.36 24.85 17.51
CA ASP A 209 -17.32 24.73 18.62
C ASP A 209 -16.73 23.88 19.75
N VAL A 210 -16.11 22.75 19.41
CA VAL A 210 -15.45 21.86 20.38
C VAL A 210 -14.31 22.58 21.12
N LEU A 211 -13.40 23.22 20.38
CA LEU A 211 -12.26 23.93 20.96
C LEU A 211 -12.70 25.10 21.85
N ARG A 212 -13.74 25.85 21.47
CA ARG A 212 -14.31 26.93 22.31
C ARG A 212 -14.81 26.40 23.65
N LYS A 213 -15.46 25.24 23.68
CA LYS A 213 -15.94 24.63 24.94
C LYS A 213 -14.80 24.09 25.80
N ILE A 214 -13.73 23.57 25.19
CA ILE A 214 -12.52 23.15 25.92
C ILE A 214 -11.77 24.36 26.50
N ALA A 215 -11.57 25.42 25.70
CA ALA A 215 -10.93 26.65 26.13
C ALA A 215 -11.64 27.25 27.36
N LYS A 216 -12.99 27.27 27.32
CA LYS A 216 -13.82 27.71 28.44
C LYS A 216 -13.67 26.82 29.68
N HIS A 217 -13.51 25.51 29.53
CA HIS A 217 -13.24 24.61 30.66
C HIS A 217 -11.85 24.84 31.26
N ARG A 218 -10.84 25.08 30.41
CA ARG A 218 -9.45 25.38 30.82
C ARG A 218 -9.23 26.81 31.31
N THR A 219 -10.24 27.68 31.24
CA THR A 219 -10.12 29.12 31.55
C THR A 219 -9.02 29.79 30.71
N GLN A 220 -8.96 29.46 29.42
CA GLN A 220 -7.98 29.97 28.45
C GLN A 220 -8.69 30.52 27.20
N GLU A 221 -8.02 31.35 26.42
CA GLU A 221 -8.51 31.74 25.10
C GLU A 221 -8.23 30.64 24.07
N VAL A 222 -9.08 30.52 23.05
CA VAL A 222 -8.90 29.53 21.97
C VAL A 222 -7.56 29.70 21.26
N LYS A 223 -7.08 30.94 21.10
CA LYS A 223 -5.80 31.25 20.44
C LYS A 223 -4.57 30.70 21.19
N ASP A 224 -4.70 30.46 22.49
CA ASP A 224 -3.61 29.96 23.33
C ASP A 224 -3.54 28.42 23.35
N LEU A 225 -4.47 27.75 22.66
CA LEU A 225 -4.48 26.29 22.56
C LEU A 225 -3.45 25.80 21.54
N ASN A 226 -2.72 24.76 21.94
CA ASN A 226 -1.95 23.91 21.04
C ASN A 226 -2.78 22.69 20.71
N VAL A 227 -2.98 22.39 19.41
CA VAL A 227 -3.83 21.29 18.96
C VAL A 227 -3.05 20.42 17.97
N ILE A 228 -3.08 19.11 18.19
CA ILE A 228 -2.56 18.11 17.26
C ILE A 228 -3.75 17.30 16.78
N ILE A 229 -3.94 17.24 15.47
CA ILE A 229 -4.99 16.44 14.84
C ILE A 229 -4.32 15.38 13.99
N ILE A 230 -4.61 14.12 14.27
CA ILE A 230 -4.14 12.97 13.50
C ILE A 230 -5.34 12.32 12.81
N LEU A 231 -5.23 12.14 11.50
CA LEU A 231 -6.27 11.57 10.63
C LEU A 231 -5.76 10.28 9.98
N ASP A 232 -6.63 9.28 9.84
CA ASP A 232 -6.34 8.07 9.06
C ASP A 232 -6.84 8.08 7.60
N ASP A 233 -7.36 9.23 7.13
CA ASP A 233 -7.68 9.52 5.73
C ASP A 233 -7.53 11.04 5.47
N CYS A 234 -7.47 11.46 4.20
CA CYS A 234 -7.24 12.85 3.83
C CYS A 234 -8.54 13.66 3.69
N ILE A 235 -8.73 14.64 4.58
CA ILE A 235 -9.76 15.68 4.44
C ILE A 235 -9.10 17.05 4.36
N SER A 236 -9.21 17.70 3.19
CA SER A 236 -8.51 18.93 2.79
C SER A 236 -8.97 20.23 3.49
N SER A 237 -9.72 20.14 4.60
CA SER A 237 -10.38 21.29 5.24
C SER A 237 -9.89 21.61 6.67
N LEU A 238 -8.86 20.92 7.19
CA LEU A 238 -8.45 21.04 8.60
C LEU A 238 -7.42 22.12 8.90
N GLY A 239 -6.57 22.50 7.93
CA GLY A 239 -5.66 23.64 8.10
C GLY A 239 -6.38 24.96 8.43
N ILE A 240 -7.69 25.04 8.14
CA ILE A 240 -8.56 26.18 8.44
C ILE A 240 -8.63 26.46 9.95
N LEU A 241 -8.44 25.46 10.83
CA LEU A 241 -8.52 25.70 12.27
C LEU A 241 -7.44 26.65 12.81
N SER A 242 -6.27 26.67 12.17
CA SER A 242 -5.22 27.63 12.49
C SER A 242 -5.62 29.08 12.18
N LEU A 243 -6.60 29.31 11.30
CA LEU A 243 -7.11 30.66 10.97
C LEU A 243 -7.86 31.29 12.15
N PHE A 244 -8.39 30.48 13.07
CA PHE A 244 -9.16 30.96 14.22
C PHE A 244 -8.29 31.27 15.46
N GLY A 245 -6.96 31.22 15.32
CA GLY A 245 -6.02 31.53 16.40
C GLY A 245 -5.10 30.39 16.85
N PRO A 246 -5.61 29.19 17.22
CA PRO A 246 -4.80 28.17 17.89
C PRO A 246 -3.62 27.70 17.03
N PHE A 247 -2.58 27.19 17.67
CA PHE A 247 -1.49 26.53 16.96
C PHE A 247 -1.92 25.09 16.64
N VAL A 248 -2.20 24.80 15.36
CA VAL A 248 -2.69 23.48 14.94
C VAL A 248 -1.67 22.75 14.08
N VAL A 249 -1.31 21.54 14.48
CA VAL A 249 -0.54 20.60 13.66
C VAL A 249 -1.48 19.50 13.15
N VAL A 250 -1.62 19.38 11.83
CA VAL A 250 -2.48 18.37 11.19
C VAL A 250 -1.63 17.32 10.51
N CYS A 251 -1.72 16.07 10.98
CA CYS A 251 -1.03 14.92 10.41
C CYS A 251 -2.04 13.95 9.79
N CYS A 252 -1.90 13.67 8.51
CA CYS A 252 -2.74 12.75 7.77
C CYS A 252 -1.92 11.49 7.44
N THR A 253 -2.33 10.34 7.95
CA THR A 253 -1.90 9.05 7.41
C THR A 253 -2.87 8.69 6.30
N VAL A 254 -2.38 8.43 5.08
CA VAL A 254 -3.28 8.23 3.93
C VAL A 254 -2.82 7.05 3.09
N THR A 255 -3.78 6.22 2.69
CA THR A 255 -3.61 5.17 1.66
C THR A 255 -4.28 5.66 0.38
N ILE A 256 -3.60 6.53 -0.37
CA ILE A 256 -4.17 7.12 -1.57
C ILE A 256 -4.21 6.11 -2.73
N SER A 257 -5.37 6.03 -3.38
CA SER A 257 -5.61 5.21 -4.57
C SER A 257 -5.46 5.98 -5.89
N MET A 258 -4.98 7.23 -5.80
CA MET A 258 -4.74 8.14 -6.92
C MET A 258 -3.61 9.12 -6.57
N HIS A 259 -2.99 9.77 -7.56
CA HIS A 259 -1.95 10.77 -7.36
C HIS A 259 -2.36 11.84 -6.34
N ILE A 260 -1.54 12.05 -5.30
CA ILE A 260 -1.85 13.03 -4.25
C ILE A 260 -1.95 14.45 -4.81
N HIS A 261 -1.18 14.74 -5.85
CA HIS A 261 -1.25 16.02 -6.56
C HIS A 261 -2.60 16.23 -7.20
N ASP A 262 -3.20 15.20 -7.79
CA ASP A 262 -4.53 15.26 -8.39
C ASP A 262 -5.60 15.34 -7.31
N PHE A 263 -5.51 14.51 -6.27
CA PHE A 263 -6.46 14.51 -5.16
C PHE A 263 -6.54 15.88 -4.48
N LEU A 264 -5.40 16.55 -4.32
CA LEU A 264 -5.29 17.85 -3.66
C LEU A 264 -5.13 19.01 -4.65
N ALA A 265 -5.36 18.82 -5.96
CA ALA A 265 -5.05 19.84 -6.98
C ALA A 265 -5.72 21.20 -6.71
N SER A 266 -6.90 21.18 -6.07
CA SER A 266 -7.66 22.38 -5.71
C SER A 266 -7.17 23.10 -4.44
N SER A 267 -6.25 22.51 -3.67
CA SER A 267 -5.76 23.06 -2.41
C SER A 267 -4.39 23.73 -2.57
N ALA A 268 -4.34 25.04 -2.30
CA ALA A 268 -3.11 25.82 -2.21
C ALA A 268 -2.34 25.63 -0.88
N GLN A 269 -2.80 24.71 -0.02
CA GLN A 269 -2.13 24.43 1.26
C GLN A 269 -0.72 23.87 1.02
N LYS A 270 0.26 24.34 1.79
CA LYS A 270 1.60 23.74 1.80
C LYS A 270 1.50 22.29 2.30
N ARG A 271 2.22 21.38 1.65
CA ARG A 271 2.20 19.94 1.98
C ARG A 271 3.60 19.53 2.38
N ILE A 272 3.69 18.73 3.46
CA ILE A 272 4.96 18.21 3.94
C ILE A 272 4.84 16.69 4.03
N PHE A 273 5.41 16.02 3.04
CA PHE A 273 5.49 14.56 2.99
C PHE A 273 6.56 14.09 3.97
N LEU A 274 6.13 13.38 5.01
CA LEU A 274 6.97 12.82 6.03
C LEU A 274 7.54 11.46 5.55
N PRO A 275 8.85 11.22 5.69
CA PRO A 275 9.44 9.97 5.25
C PRO A 275 8.98 8.83 6.14
N VAL A 276 8.60 7.75 5.46
CA VAL A 276 8.24 6.46 6.03
C VAL A 276 9.47 5.56 5.92
N THR A 277 9.88 4.96 7.03
CA THR A 277 10.99 4.00 7.04
C THR A 277 10.47 2.60 7.32
N SER A 278 11.05 1.60 6.66
CA SER A 278 10.79 0.20 6.96
C SER A 278 10.89 -0.07 8.46
N LEU A 279 9.78 -0.56 9.02
CA LEU A 279 9.75 -1.00 10.41
C LEU A 279 10.65 -2.22 10.57
N GLN A 280 11.41 -2.25 11.66
CA GLN A 280 12.01 -3.46 12.20
C GLN A 280 10.91 -4.42 12.70
N PRO A 281 11.23 -5.70 12.90
CA PRO A 281 10.32 -6.64 13.53
C PRO A 281 9.71 -6.04 14.83
N PRO A 282 8.38 -6.06 14.99
CA PRO A 282 7.71 -5.40 16.10
C PRO A 282 8.00 -6.08 17.44
N LYS A 283 7.92 -5.26 18.50
CA LYS A 283 8.13 -5.66 19.88
C LYS A 283 7.00 -5.12 20.75
N ILE A 284 6.76 -5.74 21.90
CA ILE A 284 5.87 -5.22 22.95
C ILE A 284 6.69 -5.19 24.23
N ASN A 285 6.90 -4.01 24.82
CA ASN A 285 7.75 -3.83 26.00
C ASN A 285 9.16 -4.43 25.82
N ASN A 286 9.74 -4.22 24.64
CA ASN A 286 11.01 -4.77 24.14
C ASN A 286 11.03 -6.29 23.93
N ILE A 287 9.91 -6.99 24.05
CA ILE A 287 9.80 -8.43 23.79
C ILE A 287 9.37 -8.62 22.32
N PRO A 288 10.08 -9.43 21.51
CA PRO A 288 9.66 -9.73 20.14
C PRO A 288 8.22 -10.24 20.06
N VAL A 289 7.43 -9.67 19.14
CA VAL A 289 6.07 -10.17 18.86
C VAL A 289 6.11 -11.52 18.15
N PHE A 290 7.13 -11.71 17.32
CA PHE A 290 7.33 -12.91 16.52
C PHE A 290 8.48 -13.74 17.09
N ASN A 291 8.33 -15.06 17.06
CA ASN A 291 9.38 -15.98 17.52
C ASN A 291 10.53 -16.04 16.52
N ASP A 292 11.76 -16.09 17.03
CA ASP A 292 12.96 -16.23 16.20
C ASP A 292 12.99 -17.61 15.54
N SER A 293 12.79 -17.63 14.22
CA SER A 293 13.02 -18.81 13.39
C SER A 293 13.28 -18.36 11.95
N PRO A 294 14.10 -19.10 11.17
CA PRO A 294 14.42 -18.70 9.78
C PRO A 294 13.19 -18.49 8.89
N ILE A 295 12.09 -19.20 9.17
CA ILE A 295 10.84 -19.08 8.43
C ILE A 295 10.07 -17.82 8.83
N MET A 296 10.03 -17.53 10.12
CA MET A 296 9.38 -16.33 10.63
C MET A 296 10.13 -15.08 10.16
N ASP A 297 11.46 -15.12 10.17
CA ASP A 297 12.31 -14.05 9.62
C ASP A 297 12.00 -13.80 8.14
N MET A 298 11.86 -14.86 7.35
CA MET A 298 11.46 -14.75 5.95
C MET A 298 10.06 -14.14 5.78
N LEU A 299 9.07 -14.53 6.61
CA LEU A 299 7.73 -13.92 6.57
C LEU A 299 7.76 -12.44 6.93
N ILE A 300 8.54 -12.07 7.94
CA ILE A 300 8.71 -10.68 8.36
C ILE A 300 9.38 -9.89 7.23
N ASP A 301 10.41 -10.46 6.59
CA ASP A 301 11.05 -9.89 5.40
C ASP A 301 10.07 -9.73 4.24
N ASP A 302 9.16 -10.69 4.03
CA ASP A 302 8.11 -10.61 3.02
C ASP A 302 7.11 -9.47 3.29
N MET A 303 6.91 -9.09 4.56
CA MET A 303 6.12 -7.91 4.95
C MET A 303 6.90 -6.61 4.73
N GLY A 304 8.22 -6.67 4.48
CA GLY A 304 9.05 -5.54 4.08
C GLY A 304 9.06 -4.38 5.07
N GLY A 305 8.80 -4.64 6.36
CA GLY A 305 8.65 -3.59 7.37
C GLY A 305 7.44 -2.66 7.13
N HIS A 306 6.38 -3.13 6.48
CA HIS A 306 5.14 -2.39 6.27
C HIS A 306 4.16 -2.68 7.41
N GLY A 307 3.81 -1.66 8.20
CA GLY A 307 3.02 -1.82 9.43
C GLY A 307 1.76 -2.67 9.26
N ARG A 308 0.90 -2.35 8.27
CA ARG A 308 -0.34 -3.11 8.03
C ARG A 308 -0.12 -4.56 7.60
N ALA A 309 1.00 -4.84 6.93
CA ALA A 309 1.34 -6.19 6.49
C ALA A 309 1.82 -7.02 7.68
N LEU A 310 2.65 -6.41 8.54
CA LEU A 310 3.06 -7.00 9.81
C LEU A 310 1.85 -7.24 10.73
N GLU A 311 0.88 -6.32 10.79
CA GLU A 311 -0.34 -6.49 11.60
C GLU A 311 -1.15 -7.68 11.12
N ALA A 312 -1.38 -7.78 9.81
CA ALA A 312 -2.07 -8.91 9.21
C ALA A 312 -1.33 -10.24 9.45
N LEU A 313 0.01 -10.21 9.47
CA LEU A 313 0.83 -11.37 9.86
C LEU A 313 0.68 -11.73 11.34
N GLY A 314 0.67 -10.72 12.23
CA GLY A 314 0.40 -10.90 13.66
C GLY A 314 -0.98 -11.49 13.94
N GLU A 315 -2.03 -10.96 13.31
CA GLU A 315 -3.40 -11.47 13.42
C GLU A 315 -3.54 -12.88 12.84
N ALA A 316 -2.87 -13.17 11.72
CA ALA A 316 -2.87 -14.51 11.15
C ALA A 316 -2.15 -15.52 12.05
N PHE A 317 -1.27 -15.05 12.94
CA PHE A 317 -0.47 -15.83 13.86
C PHE A 317 -1.09 -15.98 15.26
N GLU A 318 -1.94 -15.04 15.68
CA GLU A 318 -2.52 -14.97 17.02
C GLU A 318 -3.18 -16.30 17.43
N ASP A 319 -2.83 -16.77 18.64
CA ASP A 319 -3.30 -18.03 19.25
C ASP A 319 -2.97 -19.33 18.48
N LYS A 320 -2.03 -19.30 17.52
CA LYS A 320 -1.63 -20.50 16.78
C LYS A 320 -0.24 -21.00 17.17
N ASP A 321 -0.11 -22.33 17.20
CA ASP A 321 1.14 -23.04 17.47
C ASP A 321 1.94 -23.24 16.16
N LEU A 322 3.07 -22.53 15.98
CA LEU A 322 3.92 -22.62 14.79
C LEU A 322 4.29 -24.07 14.42
N SER A 323 4.40 -24.95 15.41
CA SER A 323 4.74 -26.36 15.19
C SER A 323 3.62 -27.18 14.54
N LYS A 324 2.43 -26.60 14.37
CA LYS A 324 1.24 -27.26 13.81
C LYS A 324 0.59 -26.49 12.66
N ILE A 325 1.07 -25.29 12.35
CA ILE A 325 0.50 -24.44 11.31
C ILE A 325 1.04 -24.85 9.95
N ASN A 326 0.14 -25.03 8.99
CA ASN A 326 0.50 -25.03 7.58
C ASN A 326 0.91 -23.62 7.15
N PHE A 327 2.15 -23.49 6.71
CA PHE A 327 2.74 -22.22 6.33
C PHE A 327 2.04 -21.54 5.14
N ILE A 328 1.57 -22.32 4.16
CA ILE A 328 0.83 -21.85 2.98
C ILE A 328 -0.47 -21.20 3.40
N ASP A 329 -1.18 -21.85 4.32
CA ASP A 329 -2.43 -21.34 4.84
C ASP A 329 -2.19 -20.04 5.61
N LEU A 330 -1.09 -19.95 6.38
CA LEU A 330 -0.72 -18.73 7.09
C LEU A 330 -0.53 -17.56 6.13
N ILE A 331 0.34 -17.67 5.12
CA ILE A 331 0.60 -16.56 4.21
C ILE A 331 -0.60 -16.24 3.32
N ASN A 332 -1.40 -17.24 2.94
CA ASN A 332 -2.66 -16.99 2.22
C ASN A 332 -3.68 -16.26 3.09
N ASN A 333 -3.76 -16.55 4.39
CA ASN A 333 -4.62 -15.80 5.30
C ASN A 333 -4.21 -14.33 5.38
N VAL A 334 -2.90 -14.05 5.49
CA VAL A 334 -2.36 -12.68 5.43
C VAL A 334 -2.77 -12.00 4.12
N ARG A 335 -2.55 -12.69 2.99
CA ARG A 335 -2.87 -12.20 1.66
C ARG A 335 -4.36 -11.89 1.51
N LEU A 336 -5.24 -12.78 1.96
CA LEU A 336 -6.69 -12.61 1.88
C LEU A 336 -7.17 -11.46 2.76
N ASN A 337 -6.65 -11.34 3.99
CA ASN A 337 -6.97 -10.25 4.90
C ASN A 337 -6.60 -8.89 4.28
N LEU A 338 -5.37 -8.75 3.77
CA LEU A 338 -4.93 -7.55 3.07
C LEU A 338 -5.72 -7.28 1.78
N THR A 339 -6.03 -8.32 0.99
CA THR A 339 -6.83 -8.15 -0.24
C THR A 339 -8.23 -7.63 0.08
N TYR A 340 -8.86 -8.16 1.12
CA TYR A 340 -10.20 -7.77 1.55
C TYR A 340 -10.22 -6.31 2.03
N ASN A 341 -9.32 -5.96 2.95
CA ASN A 341 -9.27 -4.63 3.57
C ASN A 341 -8.90 -3.53 2.57
N TYR A 342 -8.10 -3.84 1.55
CA TYR A 342 -7.58 -2.86 0.59
C TYR A 342 -8.13 -3.04 -0.83
N SER A 343 -9.22 -3.80 -0.99
CA SER A 343 -9.86 -4.08 -2.29
C SER A 343 -10.17 -2.83 -3.12
N GLY A 344 -10.67 -1.77 -2.50
CA GLY A 344 -10.97 -0.50 -3.18
C GLY A 344 -9.74 0.25 -3.69
N TRP A 345 -8.59 0.08 -3.02
CA TRP A 345 -7.30 0.60 -3.48
C TRP A 345 -6.74 -0.29 -4.59
N LEU A 346 -6.74 -1.61 -4.41
CA LEU A 346 -6.28 -2.60 -5.38
C LEU A 346 -6.99 -2.51 -6.73
N ALA A 347 -8.28 -2.16 -6.74
CA ALA A 347 -9.02 -1.91 -7.96
C ALA A 347 -8.42 -0.80 -8.83
N LYS A 348 -7.56 0.06 -8.27
CA LYS A 348 -6.92 1.18 -8.98
C LYS A 348 -5.43 0.98 -9.22
N THR A 349 -4.83 -0.14 -8.81
CA THR A 349 -3.36 -0.34 -8.90
C THR A 349 -2.91 -1.02 -10.18
N ALA A 350 -3.83 -1.26 -11.14
CA ALA A 350 -3.51 -1.99 -12.35
C ALA A 350 -2.43 -1.29 -13.21
N TYR A 351 -2.35 0.03 -13.16
CA TYR A 351 -1.30 0.82 -13.83
C TYR A 351 0.09 0.58 -13.23
N LEU A 352 0.22 0.04 -12.01
CA LEU A 352 1.51 -0.22 -11.37
C LEU A 352 2.24 -1.45 -11.91
N ARG A 353 1.62 -2.28 -12.79
CA ARG A 353 2.23 -3.53 -13.28
C ARG A 353 3.66 -3.36 -13.86
N PRO A 354 3.98 -2.34 -14.67
CA PRO A 354 5.36 -2.07 -15.10
C PRO A 354 6.31 -1.79 -13.92
N ILE A 355 5.82 -1.09 -12.89
CA ILE A 355 6.58 -0.84 -11.66
C ILE A 355 6.86 -2.14 -10.93
N LEU A 356 5.87 -3.04 -10.84
CA LEU A 356 6.05 -4.35 -10.21
C LEU A 356 7.14 -5.14 -10.94
N ARG A 357 7.16 -5.13 -12.28
CA ARG A 357 8.22 -5.79 -13.06
C ARG A 357 9.60 -5.24 -12.72
N ILE A 358 9.75 -3.92 -12.63
CA ILE A 358 11.02 -3.26 -12.26
C ILE A 358 11.48 -3.64 -10.86
N ILE A 359 10.56 -3.65 -9.88
CA ILE A 359 10.86 -4.04 -8.49
C ILE A 359 11.28 -5.51 -8.46
N LEU A 360 10.49 -6.39 -9.07
CA LEU A 360 10.74 -7.83 -9.10
C LEU A 360 12.04 -8.15 -9.83
N ALA A 361 12.40 -7.41 -10.88
CA ALA A 361 13.67 -7.57 -11.60
C ALA A 361 14.85 -6.87 -10.94
N HIS A 362 14.62 -6.10 -9.87
CA HIS A 362 15.60 -5.26 -9.20
C HIS A 362 16.44 -4.39 -10.16
N ILE A 363 15.77 -3.68 -11.05
CA ILE A 363 16.42 -2.80 -12.02
C ILE A 363 16.68 -1.44 -11.39
N SER A 364 17.90 -0.93 -11.57
CA SER A 364 18.25 0.44 -11.20
C SER A 364 17.52 1.43 -12.10
N VAL A 365 16.89 2.44 -11.50
CA VAL A 365 16.10 3.46 -12.17
C VAL A 365 16.51 4.86 -11.72
N ASN A 366 16.28 5.84 -12.59
CA ASN A 366 16.41 7.24 -12.22
C ASN A 366 15.09 7.74 -11.62
N LYS A 367 15.09 8.33 -10.43
CA LYS A 367 13.92 8.87 -9.73
C LYS A 367 13.08 9.85 -10.56
N ASN A 368 13.72 10.57 -11.48
CA ASN A 368 13.05 11.51 -12.39
C ASN A 368 12.58 10.88 -13.71
N GLN A 369 12.81 9.58 -13.90
CA GLN A 369 12.40 8.85 -15.08
C GLN A 369 10.87 8.71 -15.15
N THR A 370 10.38 8.71 -16.39
CA THR A 370 9.02 8.30 -16.73
C THR A 370 9.07 6.91 -17.34
N ILE A 371 8.19 6.03 -16.87
CA ILE A 371 7.98 4.68 -17.36
C ILE A 371 6.66 4.67 -18.13
N LEU A 372 6.61 3.93 -19.24
CA LEU A 372 5.37 3.73 -19.98
C LEU A 372 4.54 2.61 -19.33
N GLY A 373 3.28 2.92 -19.07
CA GLY A 373 2.21 2.03 -18.65
C GLY A 373 1.88 1.00 -19.72
N LEU A 374 1.22 -0.10 -19.34
CA LEU A 374 0.76 -1.13 -20.28
C LEU A 374 -0.33 -0.61 -21.24
N ASP A 375 -1.01 0.46 -20.86
CA ASP A 375 -2.01 1.21 -21.63
C ASP A 375 -1.41 2.45 -22.34
N GLY A 376 -0.10 2.65 -22.25
CA GLY A 376 0.61 3.80 -22.80
C GLY A 376 0.60 5.04 -21.91
N GLU A 377 0.02 4.99 -20.70
CA GLU A 377 0.10 6.09 -19.75
C GLU A 377 1.53 6.33 -19.26
N LYS A 378 1.87 7.58 -18.90
CA LYS A 378 3.20 7.93 -18.44
C LYS A 378 3.24 7.96 -16.92
N ILE A 379 4.02 7.06 -16.33
CA ILE A 379 4.17 6.93 -14.88
C ILE A 379 5.50 7.54 -14.47
N LYS A 380 5.48 8.64 -13.72
CA LYS A 380 6.70 9.18 -13.11
C LYS A 380 7.03 8.42 -11.84
N ILE A 381 8.29 8.02 -11.68
CA ILE A 381 8.72 7.24 -10.51
C ILE A 381 8.47 8.00 -9.20
N ASP A 382 8.77 9.30 -9.18
CA ASP A 382 8.54 10.17 -8.02
C ASP A 382 7.08 10.20 -7.58
N ASP A 383 6.13 10.02 -8.50
CA ASP A 383 4.71 9.99 -8.18
C ASP A 383 4.28 8.64 -7.57
N VAL A 384 4.92 7.55 -7.99
CA VAL A 384 4.66 6.21 -7.45
C VAL A 384 5.18 6.07 -6.03
N ILE A 385 6.36 6.64 -5.75
CA ILE A 385 6.96 6.64 -4.41
C ILE A 385 6.09 7.44 -3.42
N GLN A 386 5.40 8.47 -3.89
CA GLN A 386 4.47 9.23 -3.06
C GLN A 386 3.29 8.38 -2.59
N PHE A 387 2.96 7.24 -3.19
CA PHE A 387 1.90 6.37 -2.65
C PHE A 387 2.27 5.67 -1.35
N GLY A 388 3.55 5.64 -0.99
CA GLY A 388 4.00 5.11 0.30
C GLY A 388 4.26 3.62 0.34
N LEU A 389 3.64 2.87 -0.56
CA LEU A 389 3.84 1.44 -0.68
C LEU A 389 5.14 1.09 -1.40
N VAL A 390 5.41 1.79 -2.50
CA VAL A 390 6.66 1.66 -3.25
C VAL A 390 7.65 2.65 -2.67
N ARG A 391 8.86 2.18 -2.37
CA ARG A 391 9.94 2.98 -1.83
C ARG A 391 11.06 3.10 -2.86
N PHE A 392 11.85 4.15 -2.72
CA PHE A 392 13.06 4.33 -3.50
C PHE A 392 14.28 4.24 -2.58
N GLU A 393 15.16 3.32 -2.91
CA GLU A 393 16.36 3.00 -2.15
C GLU A 393 17.59 3.40 -2.96
N SER A 394 18.41 4.30 -2.41
CA SER A 394 19.68 4.70 -2.99
C SER A 394 20.79 4.55 -1.96
N PHE A 395 22.00 4.20 -2.41
CA PHE A 395 23.19 4.12 -1.55
C PHE A 395 23.55 5.46 -0.90
N ASP A 396 23.10 6.55 -1.51
CA ASP A 396 23.30 7.93 -1.05
C ASP A 396 21.96 8.67 -1.21
N PRO A 397 21.41 9.29 -0.15
CA PRO A 397 20.13 9.98 -0.19
C PRO A 397 20.01 11.07 -1.27
N ASP A 398 21.14 11.66 -1.68
CA ASP A 398 21.17 12.72 -2.68
C ASP A 398 21.23 12.19 -4.13
N ARG A 399 21.43 10.87 -4.30
CA ARG A 399 21.45 10.26 -5.63
C ARG A 399 20.04 10.12 -6.20
N VAL A 400 19.92 10.54 -7.44
CA VAL A 400 18.70 10.35 -8.24
C VAL A 400 18.62 8.96 -8.87
N VAL A 401 19.63 8.11 -8.75
CA VAL A 401 19.63 6.73 -9.26
C VAL A 401 19.62 5.75 -8.09
N GLY A 402 18.74 4.76 -8.15
CA GLY A 402 18.50 3.80 -7.08
C GLY A 402 17.55 2.69 -7.53
N TYR A 403 16.97 1.99 -6.58
CA TYR A 403 16.07 0.86 -6.80
C TYR A 403 14.69 1.16 -6.26
N LEU A 404 13.68 0.55 -6.87
CA LEU A 404 12.35 0.52 -6.28
C LEU A 404 12.20 -0.74 -5.44
N SER A 405 11.61 -0.59 -4.26
CA SER A 405 11.27 -1.70 -3.38
C SER A 405 9.81 -1.62 -2.95
N CYS A 406 9.25 -2.78 -2.61
CA CYS A 406 7.90 -2.95 -2.10
C CYS A 406 7.88 -4.25 -1.29
N PRO A 407 7.12 -4.31 -0.18
CA PRO A 407 6.90 -5.58 0.50
C PRO A 407 6.48 -6.68 -0.45
N TYR A 408 7.09 -7.86 -0.33
CA TYR A 408 6.80 -9.00 -1.20
C TYR A 408 5.32 -9.37 -1.21
N ILE A 409 4.66 -9.36 -0.03
CA ILE A 409 3.24 -9.67 0.06
C ILE A 409 2.37 -8.73 -0.79
N TRP A 410 2.74 -7.45 -0.84
CA TRP A 410 2.02 -6.47 -1.65
C TRP A 410 2.33 -6.62 -3.14
N LEU A 411 3.56 -6.97 -3.50
CA LEU A 411 3.90 -7.36 -4.88
C LEU A 411 3.03 -8.54 -5.34
N TRP A 412 2.89 -9.57 -4.50
CA TRP A 412 2.03 -10.72 -4.79
C TRP A 412 0.57 -10.32 -4.96
N ILE A 413 0.00 -9.55 -4.03
CA ILE A 413 -1.39 -9.11 -4.10
C ILE A 413 -1.63 -8.26 -5.36
N MET A 414 -0.76 -7.29 -5.65
CA MET A 414 -0.93 -6.41 -6.82
C MET A 414 -0.74 -7.14 -8.16
N ALA A 415 0.18 -8.11 -8.25
CA ALA A 415 0.38 -8.89 -9.45
C ALA A 415 -0.88 -9.68 -9.84
N HIS A 416 -1.61 -10.19 -8.85
CA HIS A 416 -2.85 -10.94 -9.02
C HIS A 416 -4.14 -10.12 -8.89
N ALA A 417 -4.06 -8.82 -8.65
CA ALA A 417 -5.23 -7.95 -8.62
C ALA A 417 -5.94 -7.99 -10.00
N TYR A 418 -7.20 -8.44 -10.01
CA TYR A 418 -7.99 -8.55 -11.23
C TYR A 418 -8.32 -7.17 -11.79
N HIS A 419 -8.12 -6.99 -13.10
CA HIS A 419 -8.56 -5.79 -13.81
C HIS A 419 -9.01 -6.19 -15.22
N GLU A 420 -10.25 -5.83 -15.58
CA GLU A 420 -10.93 -6.30 -16.80
C GLU A 420 -10.17 -5.99 -18.10
N ASN A 421 -9.31 -4.96 -18.10
CA ASN A 421 -8.68 -4.41 -19.30
C ASN A 421 -7.15 -4.47 -19.32
N ILE A 422 -6.49 -5.07 -18.32
CA ILE A 422 -5.02 -5.13 -18.25
C ILE A 422 -4.57 -6.56 -17.89
N ASN A 423 -4.20 -7.34 -18.91
CA ASN A 423 -3.64 -8.68 -18.75
C ASN A 423 -2.11 -8.60 -18.85
N ASP A 424 -1.42 -8.86 -17.75
CA ASP A 424 0.02 -9.11 -17.75
C ASP A 424 0.25 -10.62 -17.57
N PRO A 425 0.44 -11.38 -18.67
CA PRO A 425 0.55 -12.83 -18.59
C PRO A 425 1.78 -13.29 -17.81
N LEU A 426 2.84 -12.47 -17.77
CA LEU A 426 4.07 -12.80 -17.07
C LEU A 426 3.86 -12.75 -15.56
N LEU A 427 3.27 -11.67 -15.04
CA LEU A 427 2.97 -11.55 -13.61
C LEU A 427 1.80 -12.44 -13.17
N ARG A 428 0.80 -12.67 -14.03
CA ARG A 428 -0.35 -13.52 -13.72
C ARG A 428 0.03 -14.99 -13.54
N ASN A 429 0.95 -15.48 -14.37
CA ASN A 429 1.38 -16.88 -14.34
C ASN A 429 2.55 -17.10 -13.38
N TRP A 430 3.04 -16.04 -12.74
CA TRP A 430 4.13 -16.14 -11.79
C TRP A 430 3.63 -16.76 -10.49
N ASP A 431 4.31 -17.82 -10.04
CA ASP A 431 3.96 -18.45 -8.77
C ASP A 431 4.60 -17.70 -7.60
N PHE A 432 3.90 -16.75 -7.01
CA PHE A 432 4.36 -16.06 -5.81
C PHE A 432 4.29 -16.92 -4.54
N ALA A 433 3.59 -18.06 -4.61
CA ALA A 433 3.41 -19.03 -3.55
C ALA A 433 4.38 -20.21 -3.70
N TYR A 434 5.64 -19.93 -4.08
CA TYR A 434 6.73 -20.92 -4.23
C TYR A 434 6.94 -21.87 -3.04
N TYR A 435 6.34 -21.56 -1.89
CA TYR A 435 6.26 -22.42 -0.74
C TYR A 435 5.55 -23.77 -1.01
N ASN A 436 4.76 -23.90 -2.08
CA ASN A 436 4.26 -25.18 -2.54
C ASN A 436 5.33 -25.86 -3.38
N GLU A 437 6.06 -26.83 -2.83
CA GLU A 437 6.66 -27.85 -3.69
C GLU A 437 5.53 -28.67 -4.27
N VAL A 438 5.01 -28.28 -5.44
CA VAL A 438 4.13 -29.19 -6.17
C VAL A 438 4.99 -30.39 -6.53
N LEU A 439 4.71 -31.55 -5.95
CA LEU A 439 5.16 -32.83 -6.49
C LEU A 439 4.73 -32.78 -7.95
N ASN A 440 5.69 -32.63 -8.86
CA ASN A 440 5.42 -32.62 -10.28
C ASN A 440 4.40 -33.74 -10.54
N GLU A 441 3.24 -33.40 -11.10
CA GLU A 441 2.23 -34.38 -11.53
C GLU A 441 2.84 -35.44 -12.48
N ALA A 442 4.05 -35.18 -13.01
CA ALA A 442 4.95 -36.16 -13.59
C ALA A 442 5.67 -36.99 -12.49
N GLY A 443 4.92 -37.92 -11.89
CA GLY A 443 5.41 -38.80 -10.84
C GLY A 443 6.59 -39.69 -11.22
N ASP A 444 7.77 -39.40 -10.68
CA ASP A 444 8.79 -40.42 -10.42
C ASP A 444 8.97 -40.58 -8.90
N PRO A 445 8.35 -41.62 -8.30
CA PRO A 445 8.48 -41.90 -6.87
C PRO A 445 9.91 -42.30 -6.45
N ASN A 446 10.85 -42.47 -7.39
CA ASN A 446 12.26 -42.78 -7.10
C ASN A 446 13.13 -41.54 -6.89
N ILE A 447 12.61 -40.33 -7.12
CA ILE A 447 13.36 -39.10 -6.87
C ILE A 447 13.29 -38.78 -5.36
N PRO A 448 14.42 -38.74 -4.64
CA PRO A 448 14.42 -38.45 -3.21
C PRO A 448 13.75 -37.10 -2.93
N PRO A 449 12.91 -36.99 -1.88
CA PRO A 449 12.42 -35.72 -1.38
C PRO A 449 13.61 -34.79 -1.14
N GLY A 450 13.65 -33.66 -1.85
CA GLY A 450 14.79 -32.74 -1.82
C GLY A 450 15.54 -32.53 -3.14
N CYS A 451 15.56 -33.52 -4.05
CA CYS A 451 16.14 -33.35 -5.39
C CYS A 451 15.33 -32.39 -6.29
N GLN A 452 14.10 -32.04 -5.89
CA GLN A 452 13.20 -31.11 -6.60
C GLN A 452 13.53 -29.63 -6.32
N TYR A 453 14.15 -29.30 -5.18
CA TYR A 453 14.55 -27.93 -4.80
C TYR A 453 15.44 -27.28 -5.85
N TRP A 454 16.33 -28.08 -6.42
CA TRP A 454 17.24 -27.65 -7.46
C TRP A 454 16.52 -27.20 -8.73
N GLN A 455 15.60 -28.04 -9.21
CA GLN A 455 14.81 -27.78 -10.40
C GLN A 455 13.91 -26.55 -10.20
N HIS A 456 13.41 -26.34 -8.98
CA HIS A 456 12.66 -25.13 -8.62
C HIS A 456 13.55 -23.89 -8.59
N PHE A 457 14.78 -23.98 -8.10
CA PHE A 457 15.72 -22.86 -8.16
C PHE A 457 16.10 -22.50 -9.61
N GLU A 458 16.38 -23.49 -10.46
CA GLU A 458 16.63 -23.27 -11.89
C GLU A 458 15.41 -22.63 -12.57
N TYR A 459 14.22 -23.14 -12.29
CA TYR A 459 12.97 -22.59 -12.80
C TYR A 459 12.76 -21.14 -12.35
N LEU A 460 12.97 -20.82 -11.07
CA LEU A 460 12.92 -19.47 -10.52
C LEU A 460 13.94 -18.54 -11.22
N VAL A 461 15.16 -19.01 -11.43
CA VAL A 461 16.20 -18.24 -12.12
C VAL A 461 15.82 -17.98 -13.58
N ALA A 462 15.27 -18.97 -14.27
CA ALA A 462 14.80 -18.83 -15.64
C ALA A 462 13.65 -17.81 -15.72
N GLN A 463 12.68 -17.91 -14.81
CA GLN A 463 11.59 -16.94 -14.66
C GLN A 463 12.14 -15.52 -14.46
N PHE A 464 13.11 -15.33 -13.57
CA PHE A 464 13.74 -14.04 -13.29
C PHE A 464 14.46 -13.45 -14.50
N ARG A 465 15.13 -14.28 -15.31
CA ARG A 465 15.74 -13.84 -16.58
C ARG A 465 14.70 -13.44 -17.61
N SER A 466 13.63 -14.22 -17.74
CA SER A 466 12.49 -13.87 -18.59
C SER A 466 11.91 -12.52 -18.18
N LEU A 467 11.63 -12.32 -16.88
CA LEU A 467 11.17 -11.03 -16.35
C LEU A 467 12.11 -9.87 -16.73
N LYS A 468 13.42 -10.01 -16.51
CA LYS A 468 14.42 -8.96 -16.82
C LYS A 468 14.43 -8.59 -18.30
N SER A 469 14.41 -9.56 -19.21
CA SER A 469 14.37 -9.30 -20.67
C SER A 469 13.08 -8.61 -21.13
N ASN A 470 11.96 -8.87 -20.45
CA ASN A 470 10.64 -8.32 -20.79
C ASN A 470 10.43 -6.88 -20.29
N ILE A 471 11.45 -6.25 -19.70
CA ILE A 471 11.43 -4.83 -19.29
C ILE A 471 11.96 -3.92 -20.39
N TYR A 472 12.82 -4.46 -21.26
CA TYR A 472 13.41 -3.73 -22.36
C TYR A 472 12.67 -4.04 -23.67
N ASP A 473 12.71 -3.09 -24.59
CA ASP A 473 12.11 -3.26 -25.92
C ASP A 473 12.91 -4.28 -26.74
N TYR A 474 12.26 -4.83 -27.76
CA TYR A 474 12.91 -5.71 -28.73
C TYR A 474 14.02 -4.95 -29.45
N ASP A 475 15.21 -5.55 -29.56
CA ASP A 475 16.43 -4.97 -30.11
C ASP A 475 16.94 -3.70 -29.40
N GLN A 476 16.43 -3.39 -28.21
CA GLN A 476 17.03 -2.35 -27.38
C GLN A 476 18.46 -2.75 -27.00
N ARG A 477 19.42 -1.85 -27.24
CA ARG A 477 20.79 -1.99 -26.74
C ARG A 477 20.79 -1.79 -25.23
N VAL A 478 21.23 -2.80 -24.48
CA VAL A 478 21.30 -2.77 -23.01
C VAL A 478 22.64 -3.30 -22.54
N ASP A 479 23.26 -2.60 -21.59
CA ASP A 479 24.53 -3.00 -20.98
C ASP A 479 24.34 -4.23 -20.08
N LEU A 480 25.29 -5.16 -20.12
CA LEU A 480 25.24 -6.37 -19.29
C LEU A 480 25.29 -6.07 -17.79
N SER A 481 26.03 -5.02 -17.41
CA SER A 481 26.08 -4.51 -16.04
C SER A 481 24.72 -4.03 -15.54
N VAL A 482 23.83 -3.58 -16.44
CA VAL A 482 22.47 -3.16 -16.10
C VAL A 482 21.56 -4.37 -15.95
N ILE A 483 21.62 -5.35 -16.86
CA ILE A 483 20.79 -6.57 -16.79
C ILE A 483 21.16 -7.40 -15.55
N HIS A 484 22.44 -7.50 -15.24
CA HIS A 484 22.97 -8.28 -14.11
C HIS A 484 23.38 -7.39 -12.93
N ASN A 485 22.74 -6.22 -12.81
CA ASN A 485 22.86 -5.36 -11.65
C ASN A 485 22.63 -6.16 -10.34
N GLY A 486 23.42 -5.87 -9.32
CA GLY A 486 23.47 -6.60 -8.04
C GLY A 486 24.41 -7.81 -8.02
N ALA A 487 25.07 -8.13 -9.15
CA ALA A 487 26.19 -9.06 -9.17
C ALA A 487 27.53 -8.30 -9.26
N THR A 488 28.53 -8.81 -8.55
CA THR A 488 29.93 -8.49 -8.82
C THR A 488 30.31 -9.09 -10.18
N HIS A 489 30.80 -8.30 -11.12
CA HIS A 489 30.98 -8.77 -12.49
C HIS A 489 32.25 -8.24 -13.17
N ASN A 490 32.68 -8.94 -14.22
CA ASN A 490 33.77 -8.53 -15.11
C ASN A 490 33.29 -8.47 -16.59
N PHE A 491 32.16 -7.80 -16.82
CA PHE A 491 31.57 -7.67 -18.16
C PHE A 491 32.23 -6.63 -19.07
N SER A 492 33.12 -5.78 -18.56
CA SER A 492 33.61 -4.59 -19.31
C SER A 492 32.44 -3.68 -19.79
N GLN A 493 32.63 -2.87 -20.84
CA GLN A 493 31.58 -2.04 -21.47
C GLN A 493 30.81 -2.82 -22.56
N VAL A 494 30.33 -4.02 -22.24
CA VAL A 494 29.62 -4.88 -23.19
C VAL A 494 28.11 -4.65 -23.11
N SER A 495 27.50 -4.44 -24.28
CA SER A 495 26.06 -4.30 -24.48
C SER A 495 25.52 -5.44 -25.34
N ILE A 496 24.28 -5.88 -25.09
CA ILE A 496 23.56 -6.84 -25.93
C ILE A 496 22.35 -6.19 -26.61
N SER A 497 21.88 -6.80 -27.69
CA SER A 497 20.55 -6.51 -28.26
C SER A 497 19.52 -7.33 -27.51
N ASN A 498 18.56 -6.68 -26.86
CA ASN A 498 17.56 -7.39 -26.06
C ASN A 498 16.63 -8.22 -26.93
N ARG A 499 16.41 -9.47 -26.53
CA ARG A 499 15.37 -10.37 -27.03
C ARG A 499 14.48 -10.73 -25.86
N GLN A 500 13.18 -10.49 -25.97
CA GLN A 500 12.23 -10.84 -24.92
C GLN A 500 12.15 -12.37 -24.80
N LEU A 501 12.51 -12.90 -23.63
CA LEU A 501 12.60 -14.34 -23.41
C LEU A 501 11.28 -14.91 -22.93
N THR A 502 10.95 -16.10 -23.43
CA THR A 502 9.86 -16.94 -22.94
C THR A 502 10.43 -18.16 -22.21
N LEU A 503 9.58 -18.80 -21.39
CA LEU A 503 9.98 -19.99 -20.66
C LEU A 503 9.56 -21.25 -21.42
N SER A 504 10.48 -22.19 -21.54
CA SER A 504 10.24 -23.52 -22.08
C SER A 504 10.85 -24.58 -21.16
N LYS A 505 10.20 -25.74 -21.05
CA LYS A 505 10.71 -26.89 -20.32
C LYS A 505 11.43 -27.80 -21.32
N SER A 506 12.71 -28.06 -21.08
CA SER A 506 13.43 -29.07 -21.87
C SER A 506 12.96 -30.47 -21.47
N VAL A 507 12.79 -31.33 -22.45
CA VAL A 507 12.48 -32.76 -22.25
C VAL A 507 13.75 -33.60 -22.04
N GLU A 508 14.92 -33.06 -22.39
CA GLU A 508 16.22 -33.74 -22.32
C GLU A 508 17.30 -32.82 -21.74
N ARG A 509 18.41 -33.42 -21.29
CA ARG A 509 19.61 -32.66 -20.92
C ARG A 509 20.25 -32.13 -22.20
N VAL A 510 20.44 -30.82 -22.25
CA VAL A 510 20.96 -30.11 -23.41
C VAL A 510 22.17 -29.28 -22.99
N SER A 511 23.15 -29.17 -23.89
CA SER A 511 24.35 -28.35 -23.67
C SER A 511 23.97 -26.89 -23.42
N THR A 512 24.81 -26.16 -22.68
CA THR A 512 24.64 -24.71 -22.47
C THR A 512 25.54 -23.86 -23.37
N LYS A 513 26.41 -24.50 -24.16
CA LYS A 513 27.37 -23.82 -25.02
C LYS A 513 26.69 -23.26 -26.25
N SER A 514 26.81 -21.95 -26.49
CA SER A 514 26.16 -21.31 -27.64
C SER A 514 26.62 -21.87 -28.99
N GLU A 515 27.83 -22.42 -29.07
CA GLU A 515 28.38 -23.03 -30.29
C GLU A 515 27.58 -24.24 -30.76
N ASP A 516 26.95 -24.96 -29.83
CA ASP A 516 26.13 -26.14 -30.12
C ASP A 516 24.76 -25.77 -30.74
N TYR A 517 24.41 -24.47 -30.78
CA TYR A 517 23.09 -23.98 -31.20
C TYR A 517 23.12 -22.97 -32.38
N ARG A 518 24.28 -22.75 -33.02
CA ARG A 518 24.49 -21.72 -34.05
C ARG A 518 23.56 -21.76 -35.28
N ASN A 519 22.78 -22.83 -35.49
CA ASN A 519 21.93 -23.05 -36.67
C ASN A 519 20.43 -23.27 -36.38
N GLN A 520 19.94 -23.01 -35.18
CA GLN A 520 18.51 -23.11 -34.83
C GLN A 520 17.99 -21.76 -34.33
N ASP A 521 16.72 -21.44 -34.58
CA ASP A 521 16.00 -20.33 -33.96
C ASP A 521 16.19 -20.43 -32.44
N THR A 522 17.08 -19.59 -31.91
CA THR A 522 17.95 -20.01 -30.82
C THR A 522 17.22 -19.86 -29.49
N THR A 523 16.83 -20.99 -28.89
CA THR A 523 16.39 -21.03 -27.49
C THR A 523 17.62 -20.78 -26.62
N ILE A 524 17.68 -19.65 -25.91
CA ILE A 524 18.74 -19.40 -24.92
C ILE A 524 18.47 -20.31 -23.72
N LEU A 525 19.17 -21.44 -23.67
CA LEU A 525 19.04 -22.45 -22.63
C LEU A 525 19.89 -22.07 -21.41
N CYS A 526 19.28 -22.12 -20.22
CA CYS A 526 19.96 -21.92 -18.95
C CYS A 526 19.94 -23.23 -18.17
N THR A 527 20.95 -24.09 -18.36
CA THR A 527 20.97 -25.45 -17.75
C THR A 527 22.31 -25.87 -17.16
N SER A 528 23.03 -24.94 -16.53
CA SER A 528 24.08 -25.33 -15.59
C SER A 528 24.25 -24.27 -14.51
N ILE A 529 23.41 -24.36 -13.49
CA ILE A 529 23.82 -23.85 -12.18
C ILE A 529 24.39 -25.10 -11.46
N GLN A 530 25.40 -24.98 -10.62
CA GLN A 530 25.88 -26.14 -9.83
C GLN A 530 26.04 -25.65 -8.40
N ILE A 531 25.29 -26.24 -7.47
CA ILE A 531 25.54 -26.00 -6.04
C ILE A 531 26.81 -26.79 -5.72
N ILE A 532 27.93 -26.08 -5.67
CA ILE A 532 29.09 -26.58 -4.95
C ILE A 532 28.70 -26.49 -3.48
N GLU A 533 28.70 -27.63 -2.79
CA GLU A 533 28.36 -27.78 -1.37
C GLU A 533 29.00 -26.66 -0.52
N ARG A 534 28.47 -26.45 0.70
CA ARG A 534 28.85 -25.45 1.74
C ARG A 534 30.36 -25.20 1.99
N THR A 535 31.22 -25.96 1.35
CA THR A 535 32.65 -25.72 1.19
C THR A 535 32.97 -24.40 0.49
N SER A 536 34.04 -23.75 0.93
CA SER A 536 34.62 -22.60 0.25
C SER A 536 35.01 -22.96 -1.18
N ILE A 537 34.58 -22.17 -2.15
CA ILE A 537 34.93 -22.36 -3.56
C ILE A 537 36.34 -21.82 -3.80
N SER A 538 37.21 -22.67 -4.35
CA SER A 538 38.55 -22.30 -4.78
C SER A 538 38.53 -21.67 -6.17
N GLN A 539 39.56 -20.87 -6.49
CA GLN A 539 39.75 -20.32 -7.84
C GLN A 539 39.77 -21.43 -8.91
N LYS A 540 40.42 -22.56 -8.61
CA LYS A 540 40.48 -23.72 -9.50
C LYS A 540 39.10 -24.29 -9.84
N ASN A 541 38.24 -24.50 -8.84
CA ASN A 541 36.90 -25.04 -9.07
C ASN A 541 36.04 -24.07 -9.92
N PHE A 542 36.21 -22.76 -9.72
CA PHE A 542 35.52 -21.75 -10.52
C PHE A 542 35.97 -21.80 -11.99
N GLU A 543 37.27 -21.90 -12.26
CA GLU A 543 37.82 -21.98 -13.62
C GLU A 543 37.40 -23.26 -14.34
N GLU A 544 37.37 -24.40 -13.64
CA GLU A 544 36.89 -25.66 -14.19
C GLU A 544 35.41 -25.56 -14.62
N GLU A 545 34.56 -24.97 -13.78
CA GLU A 545 33.15 -24.75 -14.14
C GLU A 545 32.96 -23.72 -15.26
N TYR A 546 33.78 -22.66 -15.31
CA TYR A 546 33.77 -21.70 -16.41
C TYR A 546 34.09 -22.38 -17.75
N ILE A 547 35.18 -23.15 -17.83
CA ILE A 547 35.61 -23.86 -19.05
C ILE A 547 34.57 -24.89 -19.50
N LYS A 548 33.93 -25.57 -18.54
CA LYS A 548 32.88 -26.55 -18.80
C LYS A 548 31.62 -25.90 -19.38
N ALA A 549 31.18 -24.79 -18.82
CA ALA A 549 29.88 -24.20 -19.10
C ALA A 549 29.86 -23.17 -20.23
N THR A 550 31.03 -22.69 -20.69
CA THR A 550 31.10 -21.57 -21.66
C THR A 550 31.85 -21.89 -22.93
N SER A 551 31.49 -21.14 -23.97
CA SER A 551 32.21 -20.98 -25.23
C SER A 551 32.67 -19.54 -25.41
N SER A 552 33.41 -19.27 -26.50
CA SER A 552 33.83 -17.91 -26.81
C SER A 552 32.63 -16.97 -27.02
N GLY A 553 32.53 -15.95 -26.17
CA GLY A 553 31.47 -14.94 -26.21
C GLY A 553 30.27 -15.23 -25.31
N ASP A 554 30.26 -16.37 -24.60
CA ASP A 554 29.21 -16.69 -23.64
C ASP A 554 29.33 -15.85 -22.36
N ILE A 555 28.19 -15.61 -21.72
CA ILE A 555 28.12 -14.93 -20.42
C ILE A 555 28.04 -16.00 -19.34
N PHE A 556 29.01 -16.03 -18.43
CA PHE A 556 29.01 -16.94 -17.31
C PHE A 556 28.45 -16.28 -16.05
N ILE A 557 27.37 -16.82 -15.48
CA ILE A 557 26.86 -16.32 -14.21
C ILE A 557 26.97 -17.42 -13.16
N PHE A 558 27.80 -17.16 -12.17
CA PHE A 558 28.09 -18.09 -11.11
C PHE A 558 27.26 -17.79 -9.86
N TYR A 559 26.62 -18.81 -9.32
CA TYR A 559 25.74 -18.74 -8.15
C TYR A 559 26.37 -19.56 -7.03
N THR A 560 26.55 -18.96 -5.85
CA THR A 560 27.06 -19.67 -4.68
C THR A 560 26.47 -19.10 -3.40
N SER A 561 26.18 -19.98 -2.45
CA SER A 561 25.80 -19.66 -1.06
C SER A 561 27.00 -19.72 -0.09
N ALA A 562 28.18 -20.18 -0.55
CA ALA A 562 29.36 -20.33 0.28
C ALA A 562 30.12 -19.01 0.44
N PHE A 563 30.73 -18.81 1.62
CA PHE A 563 31.69 -17.73 1.83
C PHE A 563 32.95 -18.02 1.01
N SER A 564 32.98 -17.51 -0.22
CA SER A 564 34.14 -17.60 -1.09
C SER A 564 35.20 -16.58 -0.65
N GLN A 565 36.47 -16.98 -0.69
CA GLN A 565 37.58 -16.04 -0.76
C GLN A 565 37.41 -15.11 -1.99
N GLN A 566 38.12 -13.98 -2.06
CA GLN A 566 38.12 -13.14 -3.27
C GLN A 566 38.48 -14.03 -4.48
N LEU A 567 37.50 -14.23 -5.38
CA LEU A 567 37.67 -14.98 -6.62
C LEU A 567 38.00 -13.98 -7.72
N GLU A 568 38.98 -14.29 -8.55
CA GLU A 568 39.28 -13.50 -9.73
C GLU A 568 38.30 -13.90 -10.84
N LEU A 569 37.42 -12.95 -11.20
CA LEU A 569 36.38 -13.17 -12.20
C LEU A 569 36.97 -13.12 -13.61
N GLN A 570 36.80 -14.22 -14.36
CA GLN A 570 37.13 -14.29 -15.79
C GLN A 570 36.30 -13.26 -16.59
N PRO A 571 36.75 -12.84 -17.79
CA PRO A 571 35.96 -11.96 -18.65
C PRO A 571 34.55 -12.52 -18.88
N MET A 572 33.57 -11.63 -18.98
CA MET A 572 32.16 -11.99 -19.21
C MET A 572 31.55 -12.84 -18.09
N SER A 573 32.12 -12.78 -16.88
CA SER A 573 31.61 -13.52 -15.73
C SER A 573 31.05 -12.62 -14.62
N ALA A 574 30.12 -13.17 -13.82
CA ALA A 574 29.60 -12.52 -12.63
C ALA A 574 29.38 -13.49 -11.46
N LYS A 575 29.54 -12.97 -10.25
CA LYS A 575 29.35 -13.60 -8.95
C LYS A 575 28.42 -12.74 -8.09
N ARG A 576 27.59 -13.36 -7.26
CA ARG A 576 26.41 -12.69 -6.70
C ARG A 576 26.61 -12.13 -5.31
N ASN A 577 25.99 -10.99 -5.06
CA ASN A 577 25.43 -10.65 -3.77
C ASN A 577 23.94 -11.04 -3.81
N TRP A 578 23.54 -12.00 -2.96
CA TRP A 578 22.21 -12.60 -3.03
C TRP A 578 21.08 -11.59 -2.85
N LYS A 579 21.26 -10.69 -1.88
CA LYS A 579 20.28 -9.66 -1.54
C LYS A 579 20.17 -8.62 -2.65
N GLU A 580 21.29 -8.21 -3.23
CA GLU A 580 21.29 -7.23 -4.31
C GLU A 580 20.80 -7.83 -5.63
N TYR A 581 21.08 -9.09 -5.94
CA TYR A 581 20.68 -9.65 -7.23
C TYR A 581 19.19 -10.05 -7.28
N PHE A 582 18.68 -10.64 -6.20
CA PHE A 582 17.31 -11.17 -6.14
C PHE A 582 16.33 -10.28 -5.37
N SER A 583 16.82 -9.28 -4.64
CA SER A 583 16.02 -8.27 -3.93
C SER A 583 14.83 -8.84 -3.16
N PRO A 584 13.53 -8.60 -3.50
CA PRO A 584 12.44 -9.05 -2.63
C PRO A 584 12.36 -10.59 -2.54
N PHE A 585 13.06 -11.32 -3.42
CA PHE A 585 13.12 -12.77 -3.40
C PHE A 585 14.31 -13.33 -2.62
N ALA A 586 15.22 -12.50 -2.11
CA ALA A 586 16.51 -12.94 -1.58
C ALA A 586 16.37 -14.06 -0.53
N GLY A 587 15.50 -13.90 0.48
CA GLY A 587 15.28 -14.94 1.50
C GLY A 587 14.79 -16.27 0.92
N ARG A 588 13.81 -16.22 0.01
CA ARG A 588 13.25 -17.41 -0.67
C ARG A 588 14.28 -18.10 -1.52
N CYS A 589 14.97 -17.33 -2.37
CA CYS A 589 16.06 -17.80 -3.20
C CYS A 589 17.12 -18.52 -2.33
N TYR A 590 17.51 -17.91 -1.20
CA TYR A 590 18.56 -18.44 -0.35
C TYR A 590 18.17 -19.81 0.21
N ASN A 591 16.93 -19.95 0.67
CA ASN A 591 16.44 -21.23 1.17
C ASN A 591 16.49 -22.35 0.11
N TYR A 592 16.12 -22.07 -1.16
CA TYR A 592 16.27 -23.07 -2.24
C TYR A 592 17.73 -23.44 -2.51
N ALA A 593 18.63 -22.48 -2.42
CA ALA A 593 20.05 -22.69 -2.66
C ALA A 593 20.77 -23.44 -1.53
N MET A 594 20.18 -23.51 -0.34
CA MET A 594 20.75 -24.19 0.82
C MET A 594 20.47 -25.70 0.86
N GLY A 595 19.68 -26.22 -0.10
CA GLY A 595 19.31 -27.63 -0.21
C GLY A 595 18.10 -28.00 0.66
N PRO A 596 17.63 -29.26 0.57
CA PRO A 596 16.48 -29.72 1.34
C PRO A 596 16.72 -29.64 2.85
N PRO A 597 15.65 -29.40 3.64
CA PRO A 597 15.74 -29.45 5.09
C PRO A 597 16.10 -30.86 5.59
N ASP A 598 16.97 -30.95 6.59
CA ASP A 598 17.37 -32.21 7.24
C ASP A 598 16.18 -32.76 8.05
N ILE A 599 15.56 -33.85 7.61
CA ILE A 599 14.36 -34.43 8.23
C ILE A 599 14.50 -34.72 9.73
N ASN A 600 15.72 -34.95 10.23
CA ASN A 600 15.97 -35.23 11.65
C ASN A 600 16.07 -33.96 12.51
N LYS A 601 16.24 -32.80 11.88
CA LYS A 601 16.46 -31.50 12.55
C LYS A 601 15.48 -30.43 12.13
N ALA A 602 14.77 -30.65 11.03
CA ALA A 602 13.83 -29.72 10.45
C ALA A 602 12.60 -29.60 11.36
N THR A 603 12.14 -28.37 11.56
CA THR A 603 10.87 -28.14 12.25
C THR A 603 9.72 -28.59 11.34
N PHE A 604 8.57 -28.93 11.92
CA PHE A 604 7.35 -29.23 11.15
C PHE A 604 7.05 -28.11 10.13
N THR A 605 7.20 -26.84 10.54
CA THR A 605 7.03 -25.67 9.67
C THR A 605 7.97 -25.69 8.46
N GLN A 606 9.25 -26.08 8.62
CA GLN A 606 10.20 -26.26 7.52
C GLN A 606 9.79 -27.38 6.56
N LEU A 607 9.08 -28.39 7.06
CA LEU A 607 8.57 -29.50 6.26
C LEU A 607 7.21 -29.20 5.62
N THR A 608 6.44 -28.22 6.10
CA THR A 608 5.11 -27.87 5.53
C THR A 608 5.17 -27.21 4.14
N GLY A 609 6.34 -26.75 3.70
CA GLY A 609 6.54 -26.32 2.31
C GLY A 609 6.74 -27.47 1.32
N ILE A 610 6.84 -28.70 1.83
CA ILE A 610 7.04 -29.92 1.03
C ILE A 610 5.68 -30.62 0.88
N GLU A 611 5.13 -30.66 -0.32
CA GLU A 611 3.88 -31.39 -0.57
C GLU A 611 4.06 -32.89 -0.26
N GLY A 612 3.07 -33.47 0.43
CA GLY A 612 3.05 -34.89 0.79
C GLY A 612 3.57 -35.22 2.18
N ILE A 613 4.38 -34.37 2.83
CA ILE A 613 4.88 -34.65 4.19
C ILE A 613 3.78 -34.43 5.26
N ALA A 614 2.83 -33.54 5.00
CA ALA A 614 1.81 -33.12 5.96
C ALA A 614 0.68 -34.12 6.25
N LYS A 615 0.57 -35.26 5.54
CA LYS A 615 -0.58 -36.18 5.71
C LYS A 615 -0.32 -37.46 6.50
N LYS A 616 0.94 -37.91 6.67
CA LYS A 616 1.23 -39.19 7.36
C LYS A 616 2.57 -39.29 8.12
N THR A 617 3.37 -38.23 8.20
CA THR A 617 4.73 -38.30 8.75
C THR A 617 4.94 -37.20 9.79
N CYS A 618 4.32 -37.40 10.95
CA CYS A 618 4.76 -36.97 12.29
C CYS A 618 4.10 -37.92 13.29
#